data_AF-A0A811I2K9-F1
#
_entry.id   AF-A0A811I2K9-F1
#
_cell.length_a   1.000
_cell.length_b   1.000
_cell.length_c   1.000
_cell.angle_alpha   90.00
_cell.angle_beta   90.00
_cell.angle_gamma   90.00
#
_symmetry.space_group_name_H-M   'P 1'
#
loop_
_entity.id
_entity.type
_entity.pdbx_description
1 polymer ?
#
loop_
_entity_poly.entity_id
_entity_poly.type
_entity_poly.pdbx_seq_one_letter_code
_entity_poly.pdbx_strand_id
1 'polypeptide(L)'
;MIAMSFLYLQGGRLIDVLTAILAGSLGYLVTEILDRKLHAQFIPEFIGSLVIGIIAVIGHTLIPTGDLATIIIAAVMPIVPGVLITNAIQDLFGGHMLMFTTKSLEALVTAFGIGAGVGSVLILV
;
A
#
# COMPACT_ATOMS: atom_id res chain seq x y z
N MET A 1 9.72 9.16 -0.61
CA MET A 1 10.88 8.86 0.27
C MET A 1 10.73 7.51 0.99
N ILE A 2 9.58 7.22 1.61
CA ILE A 2 9.31 5.93 2.29
C ILE A 2 9.57 4.72 1.36
N ALA A 3 9.03 4.74 0.14
CA ALA A 3 9.21 3.65 -0.81
C ALA A 3 10.68 3.37 -1.18
N MET A 4 11.51 4.41 -1.30
CA MET A 4 12.95 4.26 -1.56
C MET A 4 13.63 3.55 -0.38
N SER A 5 13.36 3.99 0.85
CA SER A 5 13.94 3.39 2.06
C SER A 5 13.53 1.93 2.21
N PHE A 6 12.27 1.59 1.96
CA PHE A 6 11.80 0.20 2.04
C PHE A 6 12.36 -0.68 0.94
N LEU A 7 12.56 -0.16 -0.28
CA LEU A 7 13.21 -0.92 -1.34
C LEU A 7 14.64 -1.33 -0.96
N TYR A 8 15.39 -0.42 -0.33
CA TYR A 8 16.72 -0.75 0.20
C TYR A 8 16.66 -1.79 1.33
N LEU A 9 15.70 -1.68 2.25
CA LEU A 9 15.51 -2.64 3.34
C LEU A 9 15.16 -4.04 2.83
N GLN A 10 14.42 -4.12 1.71
CA GLN A 10 14.02 -5.37 1.08
C GLN A 10 15.11 -5.98 0.20
N GLY A 11 16.27 -5.32 0.05
CA GLY A 11 17.37 -5.79 -0.80
C GLY A 11 17.14 -5.55 -2.30
N GLY A 12 16.26 -4.63 -2.67
CA GLY A 12 16.00 -4.25 -4.05
C GLY A 12 17.18 -3.55 -4.72
N ARG A 13 17.20 -3.52 -6.06
CA ARG A 13 18.30 -2.90 -6.83
C ARG A 13 18.05 -1.40 -6.98
N LEU A 14 19.14 -0.62 -7.10
CA LEU A 14 19.04 0.83 -7.31
C LEU A 14 18.24 1.20 -8.57
N ILE A 15 18.21 0.31 -9.56
CA ILE A 15 17.52 0.53 -10.84
C ILE A 15 15.99 0.58 -10.62
N ASP A 16 15.48 -0.17 -9.64
CA ASP A 16 14.05 -0.27 -9.35
C ASP A 16 13.54 0.90 -8.49
N VAL A 17 14.44 1.74 -7.97
CA VAL A 17 14.12 2.89 -7.12
C VAL A 17 13.18 3.85 -7.83
N LEU A 18 13.41 4.13 -9.11
CA LEU A 18 12.57 5.05 -9.87
C LEU A 18 11.15 4.50 -10.02
N THR A 19 11.01 3.22 -10.35
CA THR A 19 9.73 2.52 -10.46
C THR A 19 9.01 2.51 -9.12
N ALA A 20 9.69 2.18 -8.01
CA ALA A 20 9.09 2.12 -6.68
C ALA A 20 8.63 3.51 -6.19
N ILE A 21 9.41 4.55 -6.49
CA ILE A 21 9.03 5.94 -6.16
C ILE A 21 7.83 6.38 -6.98
N LEU A 22 7.81 6.11 -8.29
CA LEU A 22 6.69 6.50 -9.15
C LEU A 22 5.41 5.76 -8.76
N ALA A 23 5.50 4.44 -8.57
CA ALA A 23 4.37 3.62 -8.14
C ALA A 23 3.82 4.09 -6.79
N GLY A 24 4.68 4.25 -5.78
CA GLY A 24 4.26 4.68 -4.44
C GLY A 24 3.72 6.11 -4.41
N SER A 25 4.32 7.04 -5.18
CA SER A 25 3.87 8.44 -5.20
C SER A 25 2.53 8.59 -5.92
N LEU A 26 2.36 7.95 -7.08
CA LEU A 26 1.10 7.99 -7.83
C LEU A 26 -0.01 7.21 -7.12
N GLY A 27 0.30 6.05 -6.56
CA GLY A 27 -0.63 5.27 -5.75
C GLY A 27 -1.15 6.06 -4.55
N TYR A 28 -0.24 6.65 -3.78
CA TYR A 28 -0.61 7.49 -2.64
C TYR A 28 -1.45 8.71 -3.05
N LEU A 29 -1.05 9.40 -4.12
CA LEU A 29 -1.78 10.58 -4.61
C LEU A 29 -3.20 10.21 -5.06
N VAL A 30 -3.37 9.08 -5.74
CA VAL A 30 -4.70 8.57 -6.11
C VAL A 30 -5.53 8.26 -4.88
N THR A 31 -4.97 7.55 -3.90
CA THR A 31 -5.64 7.26 -2.63
C THR A 31 -6.06 8.55 -1.92
N GLU A 32 -5.19 9.55 -1.79
CA GLU A 32 -5.52 10.81 -1.10
C GLU A 32 -6.64 11.59 -1.82
N ILE A 33 -6.61 11.66 -3.16
CA ILE A 33 -7.65 12.34 -3.93
C ILE A 33 -9.00 11.64 -3.75
N LEU A 34 -9.00 10.30 -3.72
CA LEU A 34 -10.23 9.53 -3.66
C LEU A 34 -10.84 9.50 -2.26
N ASP A 35 -9.99 9.42 -1.24
CA ASP A 35 -10.40 9.52 0.17
C ASP A 35 -11.17 10.83 0.42
N ARG A 36 -10.63 11.96 -0.07
CA ARG A 36 -11.28 13.28 0.02
C ARG A 36 -12.64 13.37 -0.68
N LYS A 37 -12.91 12.53 -1.68
CA LYS A 37 -14.15 12.56 -2.46
C LYS A 37 -15.21 11.59 -1.95
N LEU A 38 -14.80 10.37 -1.62
CA LEU A 38 -15.71 9.26 -1.33
C LEU A 38 -16.03 9.10 0.16
N HIS A 39 -15.19 9.63 1.07
CA HIS A 39 -15.29 9.42 2.52
C HIS A 39 -15.46 7.93 2.89
N ALA A 40 -14.88 7.03 2.09
CA ALA A 40 -14.95 5.58 2.26
C ALA A 40 -13.56 5.06 2.63
N GLN A 41 -13.45 4.19 3.63
CA GLN A 41 -12.18 3.82 4.29
C GLN A 41 -11.36 2.69 3.61
N PHE A 42 -11.85 2.15 2.49
CA PHE A 42 -11.26 0.98 1.81
C PHE A 42 -11.09 1.18 0.30
N ILE A 43 -12.06 1.85 -0.31
CA ILE A 43 -12.14 2.03 -1.76
C ILE A 43 -10.93 2.84 -2.28
N PRO A 44 -10.50 3.93 -1.62
CA PRO A 44 -9.30 4.68 -2.01
C PRO A 44 -8.03 3.84 -1.99
N GLU A 45 -7.87 2.96 -1.01
CA GLU A 45 -6.70 2.12 -0.84
C GLU A 45 -6.71 0.96 -1.84
N PHE A 46 -7.87 0.39 -2.14
CA PHE A 46 -8.03 -0.60 -3.21
C PHE A 46 -7.68 -0.02 -4.59
N ILE A 47 -8.14 1.19 -4.91
CA ILE A 47 -7.84 1.83 -6.19
C ILE A 47 -6.37 2.29 -6.24
N GLY A 48 -5.83 2.80 -5.14
CA GLY A 48 -4.41 3.14 -5.06
C GLY A 48 -3.51 1.92 -5.24
N SER A 49 -3.85 0.79 -4.61
CA SER A 49 -3.08 -0.45 -4.72
C SER A 49 -3.16 -1.08 -6.12
N LEU A 50 -4.30 -0.95 -6.82
CA LEU A 50 -4.43 -1.24 -8.25
C LEU A 50 -3.43 -0.43 -9.09
N VAL A 51 -3.38 0.89 -8.88
CA VAL A 51 -2.45 1.78 -9.59
C VAL A 51 -1.00 1.40 -9.32
N ILE A 52 -0.66 1.09 -8.06
CA ILE A 52 0.67 0.62 -7.67
C ILE A 52 1.02 -0.68 -8.43
N GLY A 53 0.12 -1.65 -8.44
CA GLY A 53 0.32 -2.92 -9.15
C GLY A 53 0.59 -2.72 -10.64
N ILE A 54 -0.21 -1.88 -11.30
CA ILE A 54 -0.06 -1.60 -12.74
C ILE A 54 1.30 -0.94 -13.03
N ILE A 55 1.67 0.08 -12.26
CA ILE A 55 2.95 0.79 -12.47
C ILE A 55 4.13 -0.14 -12.17
N ALA A 56 4.04 -0.97 -11.13
CA ALA A 56 5.09 -1.93 -10.79
C ALA A 56 5.31 -2.97 -11.91
N VAL A 57 4.23 -3.51 -12.47
CA VAL A 57 4.31 -4.45 -13.61
C VAL A 57 4.89 -3.78 -14.85
N ILE A 58 4.44 -2.57 -15.19
CA ILE A 58 4.98 -1.82 -16.34
C ILE A 58 6.47 -1.51 -16.14
N GLY A 59 6.86 -1.07 -14.94
CA GLY A 59 8.28 -0.81 -14.66
C GLY A 59 9.15 -2.07 -14.71
N HIS A 60 8.63 -3.20 -14.24
CA HIS A 60 9.34 -4.48 -14.31
C HIS A 60 9.48 -5.01 -15.75
N THR A 61 8.46 -4.83 -16.60
CA THR A 61 8.55 -5.24 -18.02
C THR A 61 9.52 -4.39 -18.83
N LEU A 62 9.65 -3.09 -18.51
CA LEU A 62 10.65 -2.21 -19.13
C LEU A 62 12.08 -2.52 -18.65
N ILE A 63 12.25 -2.85 -17.38
CA ILE A 63 13.55 -3.10 -16.76
C ILE A 63 13.46 -4.38 -15.88
N PRO A 64 13.64 -5.58 -16.46
CA PRO A 64 13.41 -6.86 -15.78
C PRO A 64 14.55 -7.27 -14.82
N THR A 65 15.21 -6.30 -14.19
CA THR A 65 16.36 -6.55 -13.32
C THR A 65 15.98 -6.81 -11.86
N GLY A 66 14.87 -6.24 -11.40
CA GLY A 66 14.40 -6.31 -10.01
C GLY A 66 13.36 -7.39 -9.77
N ASP A 67 13.19 -7.78 -8.51
CA ASP A 67 12.05 -8.59 -8.10
C ASP A 67 10.77 -7.73 -8.02
N LEU A 68 9.73 -8.15 -8.74
CA LEU A 68 8.45 -7.46 -8.78
C LEU A 68 7.81 -7.34 -7.38
N ALA A 69 7.89 -8.40 -6.57
CA ALA A 69 7.32 -8.39 -5.24
C ALA A 69 7.99 -7.34 -4.34
N THR A 70 9.31 -7.21 -4.43
CA THR A 70 10.10 -6.19 -3.73
C THR A 70 9.68 -4.76 -4.10
N ILE A 71 9.44 -4.49 -5.40
CA ILE A 71 8.95 -3.18 -5.87
C ILE A 71 7.57 -2.87 -5.31
N ILE A 72 6.65 -3.84 -5.38
CA ILE A 72 5.28 -3.70 -4.90
C ILE A 72 5.26 -3.45 -3.40
N ILE A 73 5.96 -4.27 -2.61
CA ILE A 73 6.03 -4.10 -1.15
C ILE A 73 6.54 -2.70 -0.80
N ALA A 74 7.62 -2.26 -1.44
CA ALA A 74 8.17 -0.93 -1.21
C ALA A 74 7.18 0.20 -1.58
N ALA A 75 6.48 0.08 -2.70
CA ALA A 75 5.55 1.08 -3.20
C ALA A 75 4.23 1.15 -2.40
N VAL A 76 3.78 0.04 -1.81
CA VAL A 76 2.52 -0.05 -1.03
C VAL A 76 2.66 0.56 0.37
N MET A 77 3.85 0.60 0.97
CA MET A 77 4.07 1.07 2.34
C MET A 77 3.42 2.41 2.73
N PRO A 78 3.32 3.44 1.87
CA PRO A 78 2.66 4.70 2.21
C PRO A 78 1.16 4.58 2.51
N ILE A 79 0.48 3.58 1.94
CA ILE A 79 -0.97 3.38 2.08
C ILE A 79 -1.33 2.30 3.11
N VAL A 80 -0.33 1.67 3.75
CA VAL A 80 -0.58 0.62 4.74
C VAL A 80 -1.22 1.23 5.99
N PRO A 81 -2.27 0.62 6.57
CA PRO A 81 -2.99 1.13 7.74
C PRO A 81 -2.21 0.94 9.06
N GLY A 82 -0.90 1.26 9.08
CA GLY A 82 -0.04 1.07 10.25
C GLY A 82 -0.49 1.90 11.46
N VAL A 83 -0.89 3.16 11.23
CA VAL A 83 -1.37 4.06 12.30
C VAL A 83 -2.67 3.55 12.92
N LEU A 84 -3.59 3.00 12.11
CA LEU A 84 -4.84 2.40 12.61
C LEU A 84 -4.54 1.20 13.50
N ILE A 85 -3.62 0.33 13.08
CA ILE A 85 -3.21 -0.84 13.87
C ILE A 85 -2.57 -0.40 15.20
N THR A 86 -1.62 0.53 15.16
CA THR A 86 -0.97 1.00 16.40
C THR A 86 -1.95 1.67 17.35
N ASN A 87 -2.90 2.43 16.82
CA ASN A 87 -3.93 3.10 17.62
C ASN A 87 -4.93 2.09 18.22
N ALA A 88 -5.31 1.06 17.47
CA ALA A 88 -6.16 -0.01 17.98
C ALA A 88 -5.52 -0.73 19.18
N ILE A 89 -4.22 -1.04 19.08
CA ILE A 89 -3.46 -1.67 20.18
C ILE A 89 -3.37 -0.73 21.39
N GLN A 90 -3.13 0.57 21.18
CA GLN A 90 -3.12 1.55 22.26
C GLN A 90 -4.48 1.64 22.95
N ASP A 91 -5.57 1.68 22.19
CA ASP A 91 -6.94 1.72 22.72
C ASP A 91 -7.29 0.44 23.51
N LEU A 92 -6.76 -0.71 23.09
CA LEU A 92 -6.89 -1.97 23.83
C LEU A 92 -6.22 -1.88 25.22
N PHE A 93 -4.99 -1.37 25.29
CA PHE A 93 -4.29 -1.17 26.56
C PHE A 93 -4.94 -0.10 27.44
N GLY A 94 -5.61 0.88 26.84
CA GLY A 94 -6.40 1.90 27.55
C GLY A 94 -7.78 1.42 28.02
N GLY A 95 -8.19 0.19 27.69
CA GLY A 95 -9.51 -0.36 28.05
C GLY A 95 -10.66 0.10 27.14
N HIS A 96 -10.38 0.76 26.01
CA HIS A 96 -11.36 1.22 25.04
C HIS A 96 -11.72 0.13 24.02
N MET A 97 -12.40 -0.94 24.47
CA MET A 97 -12.71 -2.12 23.64
C MET A 97 -13.54 -1.82 22.37
N LEU A 98 -14.47 -0.86 22.45
CA LEU A 98 -15.27 -0.45 21.29
C LEU A 98 -14.37 0.17 20.20
N MET A 99 -13.47 1.08 20.59
CA MET A 99 -12.55 1.74 19.65
C MET A 99 -11.53 0.75 19.07
N PHE A 100 -11.00 -0.16 19.90
CA PHE A 100 -10.16 -1.26 19.45
C PHE A 100 -10.84 -2.07 18.34
N THR A 101 -12.10 -2.47 18.55
CA THR A 101 -12.84 -3.32 17.60
C THR A 101 -13.07 -2.58 16.27
N THR A 102 -13.50 -1.31 16.33
CA THR A 102 -13.72 -0.50 15.12
C THR A 102 -12.44 -0.28 14.33
N LYS A 103 -11.36 0.21 14.97
CA LYS A 103 -10.09 0.50 14.29
C LYS A 103 -9.40 -0.76 13.77
N SER A 104 -9.49 -1.88 14.49
CA SER A 104 -8.94 -3.16 14.03
C SER A 104 -9.67 -3.69 12.81
N LEU A 105 -11.01 -3.60 12.81
CA LEU A 105 -11.82 -4.02 11.66
C LEU A 105 -11.54 -3.14 10.44
N GLU A 106 -11.43 -1.82 10.63
CA GLU A 106 -11.06 -0.88 9.58
C GLU A 106 -9.70 -1.25 8.97
N ALA A 107 -8.65 -1.37 9.80
CA ALA A 107 -7.33 -1.76 9.33
C ALA A 107 -7.32 -3.12 8.60
N LEU A 108 -8.11 -4.08 9.08
CA LEU A 108 -8.24 -5.40 8.47
C LEU A 108 -8.86 -5.31 7.07
N VAL A 109 -9.99 -4.62 6.94
CA VAL A 109 -10.68 -4.45 5.66
C VAL A 109 -9.77 -3.70 4.68
N THR A 110 -9.14 -2.60 5.11
CA THR A 110 -8.19 -1.84 4.29
C THR A 110 -7.01 -2.70 3.83
N ALA A 111 -6.42 -3.52 4.71
CA ALA A 111 -5.35 -4.44 4.34
C ALA A 111 -5.79 -5.48 3.31
N PHE A 112 -7.00 -6.05 3.44
CA PHE A 112 -7.58 -6.91 2.42
C PHE A 112 -7.77 -6.18 1.09
N GLY A 113 -8.14 -4.90 1.10
CA GLY A 113 -8.30 -4.09 -0.10
C GLY A 113 -7.02 -3.85 -0.84
N ILE A 114 -5.97 -3.51 -0.10
CA ILE A 114 -4.64 -3.36 -0.65
C ILE A 114 -4.20 -4.67 -1.31
N GLY A 115 -4.35 -5.80 -0.61
CA GLY A 115 -4.02 -7.13 -1.13
C GLY A 115 -4.84 -7.53 -2.36
N ALA A 116 -6.16 -7.27 -2.34
CA ALA A 116 -7.04 -7.57 -3.46
C ALA A 116 -6.72 -6.72 -4.70
N GLY A 117 -6.42 -5.42 -4.53
CA GLY A 117 -6.09 -4.55 -5.65
C GLY A 117 -4.79 -4.97 -6.33
N VAL A 118 -3.69 -5.13 -5.57
CA VAL A 118 -2.43 -5.66 -6.12
C VAL A 118 -2.62 -7.05 -6.73
N GLY A 119 -3.27 -7.95 -6.00
CA GLY A 119 -3.50 -9.34 -6.43
C GLY A 119 -4.28 -9.43 -7.73
N SER A 120 -5.27 -8.56 -7.93
CA SER A 120 -6.06 -8.52 -9.18
C SER A 120 -5.20 -8.16 -10.40
N VAL A 121 -4.21 -7.27 -10.25
CA VAL A 121 -3.27 -6.94 -11.32
C VAL A 121 -2.34 -8.11 -11.59
N LEU A 122 -1.83 -8.75 -10.55
CA LEU A 122 -0.92 -9.90 -10.70
C LEU A 122 -1.60 -11.11 -11.35
N ILE A 123 -2.90 -11.30 -11.15
CA ILE A 123 -3.66 -12.38 -11.80
C ILE A 123 -3.91 -12.07 -13.29
N LEU A 124 -3.96 -10.78 -13.66
CA LEU A 124 -4.23 -10.34 -15.03
C LEU A 124 -3.02 -10.46 -15.97
N VAL A 125 -1.82 -10.56 -15.41
CA VAL A 125 -0.52 -10.56 -16.11
C VAL A 125 0.03 -11.98 -16.20
#